data_AF-A0A316TFK8-F1
#
_entry.id   AF-A0A316TFK8-F1
#
_cell.length_a   1.000
_cell.length_b   1.000
_cell.length_c   1.000
_cell.angle_alpha   90.00
_cell.angle_beta   90.00
_cell.angle_gamma   90.00
#
_symmetry.space_group_name_H-M   'P 1'
#
loop_
_entity.id
_entity.type
_entity.pdbx_description
1 polymer ?
#
loop_
_entity_poly.entity_id
_entity_poly.type
_entity_poly.pdbx_seq_one_letter_code
_entity_poly.pdbx_strand_id
1 'polypeptide(L)'
;MTETPRDRLRELLDAVLDEDNRTLDEMAGDAYASPYHFNRLLAKNAYETPVAMRRRVMLERAAWQLRQGTTVTDAAWAAGYESVEGFSRAFSRAFGHPPSTPPAQSASHWLPAKNGIHFHPPMSLWVHSTEQPMNPLTEQLVQHDLDDTRDLIEVAKGLPDEAYRREHFPQDTVLRWDGEDSSIANVLEHQVFTKEVWLAAIEGSDFPDQRGDDPATLLERHDAAAARWLGFVRDIESRGAWDDRLIDALCDPPESFQMGSVVAHVLTFAAHRRQLVRQMLRGSGVETDHGDPIEWLRDRRGEGHAHP
;
A
#
# COMPACT_ATOMS: atom_id res chain seq x y z
N MET A 1 19.95 -5.41 -40.69
CA MET A 1 20.32 -5.85 -39.33
C MET A 1 19.09 -5.61 -38.46
N THR A 2 18.36 -6.66 -38.10
CA THR A 2 17.19 -6.58 -37.23
C THR A 2 17.66 -6.39 -35.79
N GLU A 3 17.37 -5.24 -35.19
CA GLU A 3 17.60 -4.97 -33.76
C GLU A 3 16.95 -6.06 -32.91
N THR A 4 17.69 -6.54 -31.91
CA THR A 4 17.22 -7.58 -30.99
C THR A 4 16.21 -6.94 -30.02
N PRO A 5 15.10 -7.60 -29.63
CA PRO A 5 14.14 -7.04 -28.67
C PRO A 5 14.72 -6.54 -27.34
N ARG A 6 15.91 -7.04 -26.96
CA ARG A 6 16.66 -6.62 -25.76
C ARG A 6 17.32 -5.24 -25.90
N ASP A 7 17.73 -4.86 -27.10
CA ASP A 7 18.37 -3.56 -27.35
C ASP A 7 17.34 -2.43 -27.24
N ARG A 8 16.11 -2.69 -27.74
CA ARG A 8 15.03 -1.70 -27.69
C ARG A 8 14.53 -1.42 -26.28
N LEU A 9 14.42 -2.43 -25.41
CA LEU A 9 14.04 -2.20 -24.01
C LEU A 9 15.10 -1.39 -23.26
N ARG A 10 16.38 -1.66 -23.54
CA ARG A 10 17.49 -0.89 -22.97
C ARG A 10 17.42 0.58 -23.37
N GLU A 11 17.20 0.88 -24.65
CA GLU A 11 17.02 2.26 -25.13
C GLU A 11 15.85 2.98 -24.42
N LEU A 12 14.73 2.28 -24.22
CA LEU A 12 13.59 2.86 -23.51
C LEU A 12 13.93 3.15 -22.04
N LEU A 13 14.67 2.26 -21.38
CA LEU A 13 15.11 2.45 -19.99
C LEU A 13 16.14 3.57 -19.87
N ASP A 14 17.10 3.65 -20.79
CA ASP A 14 18.11 4.71 -20.83
C ASP A 14 17.41 6.08 -20.94
N ALA A 15 16.41 6.21 -21.83
CA ALA A 15 15.63 7.45 -21.95
C ALA A 15 14.81 7.79 -20.69
N VAL A 16 14.26 6.79 -19.97
CA VAL A 16 13.54 7.03 -18.70
C VAL A 16 14.46 7.52 -17.59
N LEU A 17 15.73 7.14 -17.64
CA LEU A 17 16.68 7.32 -16.54
C LEU A 17 17.68 8.45 -16.79
N ASP A 18 17.74 8.98 -18.00
CA ASP A 18 18.55 10.15 -18.33
C ASP A 18 18.14 11.36 -17.47
N GLU A 19 19.10 11.96 -16.76
CA GLU A 19 18.84 13.07 -15.83
C GLU A 19 18.21 14.30 -16.51
N ASP A 20 18.42 14.46 -17.82
CA ASP A 20 17.92 15.57 -18.60
C ASP A 20 16.42 15.44 -18.95
N ASN A 21 15.85 14.23 -18.88
CA ASN A 21 14.46 13.96 -19.27
C ASN A 21 13.44 14.13 -18.14
N ARG A 22 12.82 15.31 -17.98
CA ARG A 22 11.87 15.58 -16.89
C ARG A 22 10.42 15.24 -17.22
N THR A 23 10.09 15.10 -18.50
CA THR A 23 8.74 14.91 -19.00
C THR A 23 8.62 13.65 -19.86
N LEU A 24 7.40 13.14 -20.01
CA LEU A 24 7.14 12.00 -20.89
C LEU A 24 7.52 12.30 -22.35
N ASP A 25 7.34 13.55 -22.78
CA ASP A 25 7.66 13.98 -24.15
C ASP A 25 9.17 13.95 -24.41
N GLU A 26 9.98 14.40 -23.44
CA GLU A 26 11.45 14.33 -23.51
C GLU A 26 11.92 12.87 -23.54
N MET A 27 11.43 12.02 -22.62
CA MET A 27 11.77 10.59 -22.60
C MET A 27 11.40 9.89 -23.92
N ALA A 28 10.24 10.23 -24.49
CA ALA A 28 9.80 9.64 -25.75
C ALA A 28 10.65 10.15 -26.93
N GLY A 29 11.00 11.44 -26.92
CA GLY A 29 11.88 12.06 -27.90
C GLY A 29 13.26 11.39 -27.97
N ASP A 30 13.89 11.18 -26.80
CA ASP A 30 15.20 10.54 -26.69
C ASP A 30 15.20 9.07 -27.14
N ALA A 31 14.07 8.38 -27.00
CA ALA A 31 13.88 7.03 -27.52
C ALA A 31 13.39 6.98 -28.98
N TYR A 32 13.35 8.12 -29.67
CA TYR A 32 12.83 8.27 -31.04
C TYR A 32 11.42 7.68 -31.21
N ALA A 33 10.54 7.91 -30.24
CA ALA A 33 9.18 7.38 -30.19
C ALA A 33 8.14 8.49 -29.92
N SER A 34 6.88 8.26 -30.28
CA SER A 34 5.80 9.12 -29.81
C SER A 34 5.48 8.83 -28.33
N PRO A 35 5.00 9.80 -27.55
CA PRO A 35 4.67 9.60 -26.13
C PRO A 35 3.72 8.43 -25.87
N TYR A 36 2.69 8.29 -26.74
CA TYR A 36 1.74 7.19 -26.68
C TYR A 36 2.41 5.82 -26.91
N HIS A 37 3.27 5.72 -27.94
CA HIS A 37 3.96 4.48 -28.28
C HIS A 37 5.01 4.11 -27.23
N PHE A 38 5.75 5.10 -26.73
CA PHE A 38 6.75 4.96 -25.67
C PHE A 38 6.12 4.43 -24.37
N ASN A 39 5.07 5.09 -23.88
CA ASN A 39 4.35 4.66 -22.70
C ASN A 39 3.80 3.23 -22.84
N ARG A 40 3.18 2.92 -23.99
CA ARG A 40 2.63 1.58 -24.27
C ARG A 40 3.71 0.50 -24.32
N LEU A 41 4.85 0.77 -24.96
CA LEU A 41 5.94 -0.20 -25.05
C LEU A 41 6.60 -0.43 -23.69
N LEU A 42 6.88 0.62 -22.93
CA LEU A 42 7.50 0.47 -21.61
C LEU A 42 6.55 -0.21 -20.62
N ALA A 43 5.28 0.21 -20.55
CA ALA A 43 4.30 -0.41 -19.66
C ALA A 43 4.05 -1.89 -20.01
N LYS A 44 4.14 -2.27 -21.30
CA LYS A 44 4.00 -3.66 -21.73
C LYS A 44 5.20 -4.53 -21.35
N ASN A 45 6.42 -4.00 -21.46
CA ASN A 45 7.64 -4.79 -21.28
C ASN A 45 8.20 -4.72 -19.85
N ALA A 46 7.95 -3.63 -19.14
CA ALA A 46 8.45 -3.36 -17.80
C ALA A 46 7.32 -3.13 -16.79
N TYR A 47 6.06 -3.48 -17.10
CA TYR A 47 4.93 -3.52 -16.15
C TYR A 47 4.72 -2.26 -15.28
N GLU A 48 5.27 -1.11 -15.69
CA GLU A 48 5.33 0.14 -14.96
C GLU A 48 5.35 1.29 -15.99
N THR A 49 4.66 2.40 -15.71
CA THR A 49 4.66 3.55 -16.62
C THR A 49 6.00 4.30 -16.54
N PRO A 50 6.44 5.00 -17.61
CA PRO A 50 7.73 5.69 -17.62
C PRO A 50 7.91 6.69 -16.46
N VAL A 51 6.87 7.48 -16.18
CA VAL A 51 6.88 8.48 -15.12
C VAL A 51 6.91 7.84 -13.73
N ALA A 52 6.19 6.73 -13.54
CA ALA A 52 6.20 5.99 -12.28
C ALA A 52 7.57 5.37 -12.01
N MET A 53 8.16 4.71 -13.03
CA MET A 53 9.49 4.10 -12.96
C MET A 53 10.55 5.14 -12.63
N ARG A 54 10.59 6.27 -13.35
CA ARG A 54 11.55 7.34 -13.07
C ARG A 54 11.41 7.83 -11.64
N ARG A 55 10.18 8.11 -11.19
CA ARG A 55 9.95 8.61 -9.83
C ARG A 55 10.44 7.62 -8.77
N ARG A 56 10.17 6.32 -8.95
CA ARG A 56 10.62 5.26 -8.04
C ARG A 56 12.14 5.18 -8.01
N VAL A 57 12.79 5.06 -9.17
CA VAL A 57 14.26 4.96 -9.30
C VAL A 57 14.96 6.19 -8.72
N MET A 58 14.45 7.41 -8.94
CA MET A 58 15.03 8.62 -8.37
C MET A 58 14.88 8.67 -6.85
N LEU A 59 13.78 8.14 -6.29
CA LEU A 59 13.61 8.01 -4.84
C LEU A 59 14.54 6.95 -4.23
N GLU A 60 14.75 5.81 -4.89
CA GLU A 60 15.73 4.78 -4.49
C GLU A 60 17.16 5.34 -4.48
N ARG A 61 17.52 6.11 -5.52
CA ARG A 61 18.79 6.83 -5.60
C ARG A 61 18.95 7.84 -4.47
N ALA A 62 17.92 8.63 -4.20
CA ALA A 62 17.94 9.59 -3.10
C ALA A 62 18.11 8.88 -1.75
N ALA A 63 17.39 7.77 -1.53
CA ALA A 63 17.56 6.96 -0.32
C ALA A 63 19.00 6.46 -0.16
N TRP A 64 19.65 6.02 -1.26
CA TRP A 64 21.06 5.65 -1.25
C TRP A 64 21.97 6.84 -0.91
N GLN A 65 21.78 8.00 -1.54
CA GLN A 65 22.58 9.21 -1.30
C GLN A 65 22.48 9.67 0.16
N LEU A 66 21.28 9.63 0.75
CA LEU A 66 21.05 9.96 2.16
C LEU A 66 21.83 9.03 3.09
N ARG A 67 21.91 7.73 2.79
CA ARG A 67 22.76 6.78 3.55
C ARG A 67 24.25 7.08 3.44
N GLN A 68 24.69 7.69 2.34
CA GLN A 68 26.08 8.13 2.18
C GLN A 68 26.35 9.50 2.84
N GLY A 69 25.38 10.08 3.54
CA GLY A 69 25.52 11.36 4.25
C GLY A 69 25.22 12.59 3.40
N THR A 70 24.57 12.42 2.24
CA THR A 70 24.07 13.56 1.44
C THR A 70 22.97 14.28 2.22
N THR A 71 22.86 15.61 2.08
CA THR A 71 21.79 16.36 2.74
C THR A 71 20.44 16.07 2.09
N VAL A 72 19.34 16.19 2.85
CA VAL A 72 17.96 16.04 2.31
C VAL A 72 17.70 17.01 1.17
N THR A 73 18.22 18.23 1.28
CA THR A 73 18.11 19.27 0.24
C THR A 73 18.79 18.82 -1.05
N ASP A 74 20.04 18.36 -0.99
CA ASP A 74 20.79 17.97 -2.19
C ASP A 74 20.21 16.71 -2.84
N ALA A 75 19.75 15.74 -2.03
CA ALA A 75 19.07 14.55 -2.52
C ALA A 75 17.74 14.90 -3.22
N ALA A 76 17.00 15.87 -2.71
CA ALA A 76 15.75 16.34 -3.34
C ALA A 76 16.01 16.95 -4.72
N TRP A 77 17.03 17.80 -4.84
CA TRP A 77 17.41 18.42 -6.12
C TRP A 77 17.93 17.39 -7.13
N ALA A 78 18.78 16.46 -6.69
CA ALA A 78 19.30 15.39 -7.52
C ALA A 78 18.19 14.43 -8.01
N ALA A 79 17.14 14.23 -7.22
CA ALA A 79 15.96 13.45 -7.60
C ALA A 79 14.97 14.22 -8.50
N GLY A 80 15.28 15.47 -8.87
CA GLY A 80 14.48 16.28 -9.80
C GLY A 80 13.25 16.96 -9.19
N TYR A 81 13.16 17.10 -7.87
CA TYR A 81 12.06 17.80 -7.22
C TYR A 81 12.30 19.31 -7.18
N GLU A 82 11.25 20.11 -7.40
CA GLU A 82 11.31 21.58 -7.33
C GLU A 82 11.25 22.11 -5.89
N SER A 83 10.94 21.26 -4.91
CA SER A 83 10.89 21.62 -3.49
C SER A 83 11.24 20.44 -2.59
N VAL A 84 11.92 20.74 -1.48
CA VAL A 84 12.25 19.78 -0.42
C VAL A 84 10.99 19.22 0.24
N GLU A 85 9.93 20.02 0.36
CA GLU A 85 8.63 19.59 0.90
C GLU A 85 7.93 18.59 -0.03
N GLY A 86 7.94 18.85 -1.35
CA GLY A 86 7.43 17.91 -2.35
C GLY A 86 8.18 16.58 -2.34
N PHE A 87 9.50 16.63 -2.24
CA PHE A 87 10.36 15.45 -2.09
C PHE A 87 10.02 14.69 -0.81
N SER A 88 9.96 15.36 0.34
CA SER A 88 9.74 14.71 1.64
C SER A 88 8.40 13.99 1.68
N ARG A 89 7.32 14.58 1.14
CA ARG A 89 6.01 13.91 1.03
C ARG A 89 6.07 12.68 0.11
N ALA A 90 6.77 12.78 -1.01
CA ALA A 90 6.91 11.67 -1.94
C ALA A 90 7.76 10.53 -1.34
N PHE A 91 8.83 10.88 -0.62
CA PHE A 91 9.71 9.95 0.06
C PHE A 91 8.98 9.21 1.18
N SER A 92 8.31 9.93 2.09
CA SER A 92 7.53 9.31 3.18
C SER A 92 6.43 8.40 2.67
N ARG A 93 5.78 8.77 1.56
CA ARG A 93 4.77 7.91 0.93
C ARG A 93 5.36 6.62 0.37
N ALA A 94 6.59 6.67 -0.12
CA ALA A 94 7.25 5.52 -0.73
C ALA A 94 7.90 4.60 0.30
N PHE A 95 8.61 5.15 1.28
CA PHE A 95 9.42 4.41 2.26
C PHE A 95 8.77 4.26 3.63
N GLY A 96 7.61 4.88 3.88
CA GLY A 96 6.92 4.82 5.16
C GLY A 96 7.54 5.67 6.28
N HIS A 97 8.63 6.40 6.01
CA HIS A 97 9.30 7.29 6.96
C HIS A 97 9.90 8.54 6.26
N PRO A 98 10.12 9.66 6.99
CA PRO A 98 10.70 10.86 6.38
C PRO A 98 12.19 10.68 6.02
N PRO A 99 12.70 11.46 5.04
CA PRO A 99 14.08 11.34 4.57
C PRO A 99 15.13 11.79 5.61
N SER A 100 14.73 12.51 6.65
CA SER A 100 15.59 12.89 7.78
C SER A 100 15.84 11.75 8.77
N THR A 101 15.04 10.67 8.68
CA THR A 101 15.21 9.50 9.55
C THR A 101 16.22 8.56 8.91
N PRO A 102 17.34 8.24 9.58
CA PRO A 102 18.28 7.25 9.07
C PRO A 102 17.58 5.88 9.02
N PRO A 103 17.58 5.19 7.87
CA PRO A 103 17.00 3.86 7.79
C PRO A 103 17.78 2.89 8.69
N ALA A 104 17.12 1.88 9.24
CA ALA A 104 17.80 0.79 9.93
C ALA A 104 18.89 0.20 9.03
N GLN A 105 20.05 -0.18 9.58
CA GLN A 105 21.20 -0.67 8.79
C GLN A 105 20.88 -1.89 7.91
N SER A 106 19.78 -2.59 8.19
CA SER A 106 19.26 -3.74 7.43
C SER A 106 18.17 -3.40 6.39
N ALA A 107 17.63 -2.18 6.39
CA ALA A 107 16.55 -1.82 5.49
C ALA A 107 17.07 -1.64 4.06
N SER A 108 16.46 -2.35 3.10
CA SER A 108 16.72 -2.15 1.69
C SER A 108 16.32 -0.74 1.26
N HIS A 109 17.03 -0.21 0.28
CA HIS A 109 16.75 1.10 -0.31
C HIS A 109 15.92 1.03 -1.58
N TRP A 110 15.59 -0.19 -1.97
CA TRP A 110 14.77 -0.48 -3.12
C TRP A 110 13.31 -0.44 -2.71
N LEU A 111 12.52 0.24 -3.54
CA LEU A 111 11.08 0.23 -3.43
C LEU A 111 10.56 -0.99 -4.21
N PRO A 112 9.45 -1.60 -3.80
CA PRO A 112 8.85 -2.69 -4.57
C PRO A 112 8.64 -2.27 -6.02
N ALA A 113 9.13 -3.07 -6.97
CA ALA A 113 8.91 -2.84 -8.39
C ALA A 113 8.09 -4.00 -8.97
N LYS A 114 7.34 -3.77 -10.05
CA LYS A 114 6.65 -4.86 -10.77
C LYS A 114 7.56 -5.50 -11.83
N ASN A 115 8.78 -5.00 -11.99
CA ASN A 115 9.69 -5.32 -13.09
C ASN A 115 11.09 -5.72 -12.63
N GLY A 116 11.37 -5.73 -11.33
CA GLY A 116 12.69 -6.02 -10.80
C GLY A 116 13.72 -4.94 -11.08
N ILE A 117 13.37 -3.82 -11.72
CA ILE A 117 14.33 -2.80 -12.14
C ILE A 117 14.54 -1.84 -10.98
N HIS A 118 15.72 -1.90 -10.37
CA HIS A 118 16.10 -1.00 -9.28
C HIS A 118 17.37 -0.22 -9.61
N PHE A 119 17.51 0.92 -8.94
CA PHE A 119 18.74 1.69 -8.95
C PHE A 119 19.86 0.93 -8.23
N HIS A 120 20.99 0.72 -8.90
CA HIS A 120 22.23 0.23 -8.30
C HIS A 120 23.37 1.26 -8.51
N PRO A 121 23.96 1.81 -7.44
CA PRO A 121 25.08 2.73 -7.56
C PRO A 121 26.34 2.07 -8.15
N PRO A 122 27.23 2.81 -8.84
CA PRO A 122 27.12 4.22 -9.17
C PRO A 122 26.36 4.51 -10.48
N MET A 123 26.17 3.55 -11.39
CA MET A 123 25.47 3.72 -12.68
C MET A 123 24.98 2.38 -13.26
N SER A 124 24.39 1.49 -12.46
CA SER A 124 23.89 0.19 -12.94
C SER A 124 22.41 0.00 -12.62
N LEU A 125 21.70 -0.62 -13.55
CA LEU A 125 20.36 -1.14 -13.29
C LEU A 125 20.49 -2.62 -12.95
N TRP A 126 19.99 -3.00 -11.79
CA TRP A 126 19.81 -4.40 -11.45
C TRP A 126 18.39 -4.81 -11.86
N VAL A 127 18.28 -5.93 -12.57
CA VAL A 127 17.00 -6.57 -12.89
C VAL A 127 16.89 -7.80 -11.99
N HIS A 128 16.08 -7.74 -10.96
CA HIS A 128 15.76 -8.90 -10.13
C HIS A 128 14.79 -9.79 -10.91
N SER A 129 15.24 -10.97 -11.36
CA SER A 129 14.45 -11.83 -12.26
C SER A 129 13.26 -12.54 -11.58
N THR A 130 12.97 -12.23 -10.32
CA THR A 130 12.03 -12.97 -9.46
C THR A 130 10.89 -12.12 -8.86
N GLU A 131 10.78 -10.82 -9.17
CA GLU A 131 9.60 -10.06 -8.75
C GLU A 131 8.39 -10.44 -9.61
N GLN A 132 7.51 -11.30 -9.08
CA GLN A 132 6.20 -11.49 -9.68
C GLN A 132 5.28 -10.33 -9.24
N PRO A 133 4.55 -9.69 -10.18
CA PRO A 133 3.52 -8.73 -9.79
C PRO A 133 2.50 -9.44 -8.90
N MET A 134 2.09 -8.78 -7.82
CA MET A 134 1.13 -9.35 -6.88
C MET A 134 -0.07 -9.96 -7.59
N ASN A 135 -0.38 -11.19 -7.20
CA ASN A 135 -1.54 -11.91 -7.65
C ASN A 135 -2.73 -10.93 -7.70
N PRO A 136 -3.33 -10.69 -8.89
CA PRO A 136 -4.37 -9.68 -9.06
C PRO A 136 -5.56 -9.85 -8.12
N LEU A 137 -5.88 -11.10 -7.74
CA LEU A 137 -6.93 -11.38 -6.77
C LEU A 137 -6.52 -10.93 -5.36
N THR A 138 -5.30 -11.28 -4.91
CA THR A 138 -4.77 -10.83 -3.62
C THR A 138 -4.71 -9.30 -3.56
N GLU A 139 -4.23 -8.65 -4.63
CA GLU A 139 -4.18 -7.20 -4.74
C GLU A 139 -5.58 -6.58 -4.59
N GLN A 140 -6.56 -7.13 -5.29
CA GLN A 140 -7.96 -6.68 -5.21
C GLN A 140 -8.54 -6.88 -3.81
N LEU A 141 -8.37 -8.06 -3.20
CA LEU A 141 -8.95 -8.35 -1.88
C LEU A 141 -8.40 -7.42 -0.79
N VAL A 142 -7.09 -7.17 -0.80
CA VAL A 142 -6.45 -6.28 0.20
C VAL A 142 -6.82 -4.83 -0.04
N GLN A 143 -6.79 -4.34 -1.29
CA GLN A 143 -7.17 -2.95 -1.55
C GLN A 143 -8.64 -2.70 -1.26
N HIS A 144 -9.53 -3.63 -1.63
CA HIS A 144 -10.94 -3.54 -1.32
C HIS A 144 -11.17 -3.52 0.20
N ASP A 145 -10.51 -4.39 0.96
CA ASP A 145 -10.57 -4.36 2.44
C ASP A 145 -10.21 -3.00 3.02
N LEU A 146 -9.11 -2.40 2.54
CA LEU A 146 -8.64 -1.10 3.04
C LEU A 146 -9.54 0.05 2.62
N ASP A 147 -9.97 0.10 1.36
CA ASP A 147 -10.83 1.17 0.85
C ASP A 147 -12.23 1.11 1.49
N ASP A 148 -12.86 -0.07 1.52
CA ASP A 148 -14.21 -0.29 2.07
C ASP A 148 -14.24 -0.01 3.58
N THR A 149 -13.18 -0.37 4.32
CA THR A 149 -13.06 0.01 5.74
C THR A 149 -12.99 1.52 5.91
N ARG A 150 -12.19 2.20 5.07
CA ARG A 150 -12.05 3.66 5.11
C ARG A 150 -13.38 4.35 4.85
N ASP A 151 -14.11 3.91 3.84
CA ASP A 151 -15.40 4.48 3.46
C ASP A 151 -16.44 4.33 4.57
N LEU A 152 -16.46 3.18 5.26
CA LEU A 152 -17.35 2.97 6.42
C LEU A 152 -17.01 3.89 7.59
N ILE A 153 -15.72 4.16 7.85
CA ILE A 153 -15.30 5.13 8.87
C ILE A 153 -15.76 6.55 8.48
N GLU A 154 -15.63 6.93 7.21
CA GLU A 154 -16.09 8.23 6.72
C GLU A 154 -17.61 8.39 6.82
N VAL A 155 -18.39 7.33 6.55
CA VAL A 155 -19.84 7.33 6.79
C VAL A 155 -20.15 7.50 8.28
N ALA A 156 -19.44 6.77 9.15
CA ALA A 156 -19.63 6.84 10.60
C ALA A 156 -19.34 8.23 11.18
N LYS A 157 -18.43 8.99 10.57
CA LYS A 157 -18.13 10.39 10.95
C LYS A 157 -19.35 11.33 10.85
N GLY A 158 -20.31 10.99 9.99
CA GLY A 158 -21.56 11.74 9.85
C GLY A 158 -22.63 11.42 10.90
N LEU A 159 -22.41 10.41 11.74
CA LEU A 159 -23.39 9.99 12.75
C LEU A 159 -23.34 10.84 14.02
N PRO A 160 -24.48 11.07 14.68
CA PRO A 160 -24.49 11.46 16.08
C PRO A 160 -23.82 10.38 16.95
N ASP A 161 -23.08 10.79 17.99
CA ASP A 161 -22.36 9.88 18.89
C ASP A 161 -23.29 8.82 19.53
N GLU A 162 -24.54 9.20 19.84
CA GLU A 162 -25.56 8.26 20.34
C GLU A 162 -25.83 7.11 19.35
N ALA A 163 -25.91 7.39 18.04
CA ALA A 163 -26.12 6.38 17.03
C ALA A 163 -24.85 5.56 16.76
N TYR A 164 -23.68 6.20 16.81
CA TYR A 164 -22.39 5.54 16.64
C TYR A 164 -22.10 4.49 17.73
N ARG A 165 -22.50 4.79 18.98
CA ARG A 165 -22.27 3.95 20.15
C ARG A 165 -23.47 3.09 20.55
N ARG A 166 -24.56 3.14 19.78
CA ARG A 166 -25.76 2.33 20.06
C ARG A 166 -25.44 0.84 19.92
N GLU A 167 -25.87 0.05 20.88
CA GLU A 167 -25.84 -1.41 20.76
C GLU A 167 -26.90 -1.90 19.77
N HIS A 168 -26.47 -2.66 18.77
CA HIS A 168 -27.33 -3.33 17.80
C HIS A 168 -27.47 -4.83 18.09
N PHE A 169 -26.37 -5.48 18.44
CA PHE A 169 -26.31 -6.91 18.76
C PHE A 169 -25.56 -7.08 20.10
N PRO A 170 -26.25 -6.90 21.24
CA PRO A 170 -25.60 -6.99 22.55
C PRO A 170 -24.93 -8.35 22.73
N GLN A 171 -23.71 -8.36 23.28
CA GLN A 171 -22.90 -9.56 23.53
C GLN A 171 -22.45 -10.31 22.27
N ASP A 172 -22.68 -9.76 21.07
CA ASP A 172 -22.18 -10.37 19.85
C ASP A 172 -20.65 -10.24 19.78
N THR A 173 -19.99 -11.28 19.29
CA THR A 173 -18.52 -11.33 19.16
C THR A 173 -18.18 -12.03 17.86
N VAL A 174 -17.41 -11.37 17.00
CA VAL A 174 -16.86 -12.00 15.80
C VAL A 174 -15.69 -12.90 16.20
N LEU A 175 -14.79 -12.35 17.03
CA LEU A 175 -13.67 -13.05 17.64
C LEU A 175 -13.73 -12.83 19.15
N ARG A 176 -13.91 -13.90 19.92
CA ARG A 176 -14.17 -13.83 21.37
C ARG A 176 -13.07 -13.12 22.17
N TRP A 177 -11.84 -13.07 21.65
CA TRP A 177 -10.69 -12.45 22.31
C TRP A 177 -10.57 -10.95 22.01
N ASP A 178 -11.22 -10.44 20.97
CA ASP A 178 -11.20 -9.00 20.65
C ASP A 178 -12.16 -8.21 21.57
N GLY A 179 -13.19 -8.88 22.10
CA GLY A 179 -14.28 -8.25 22.85
C GLY A 179 -15.57 -8.21 22.05
N GLU A 180 -16.52 -7.39 22.50
CA GLU A 180 -17.85 -7.29 21.88
C GLU A 180 -17.83 -6.49 20.58
N ASP A 181 -18.52 -7.00 19.57
CA ASP A 181 -18.80 -6.37 18.28
C ASP A 181 -20.25 -5.81 18.29
N SER A 182 -20.66 -5.15 19.37
CA SER A 182 -22.06 -4.80 19.64
C SER A 182 -22.51 -3.45 19.08
N SER A 183 -21.58 -2.54 18.76
CA SER A 183 -21.84 -1.21 18.21
C SER A 183 -20.95 -0.88 17.00
N ILE A 184 -21.31 0.14 16.22
CA ILE A 184 -20.49 0.61 15.08
C ILE A 184 -19.08 0.99 15.56
N ALA A 185 -18.99 1.66 16.72
CA ALA A 185 -17.73 2.04 17.34
C ALA A 185 -16.83 0.82 17.62
N ASN A 186 -17.38 -0.23 18.24
CA ASN A 186 -16.58 -1.42 18.55
C ASN A 186 -16.10 -2.13 17.29
N VAL A 187 -16.98 -2.30 16.31
CA VAL A 187 -16.64 -3.05 15.09
C VAL A 187 -15.58 -2.29 14.27
N LEU A 188 -15.69 -0.97 14.15
CA LEU A 188 -14.70 -0.15 13.43
C LEU A 188 -13.37 -0.04 14.19
N GLU A 189 -13.38 0.04 15.52
CA GLU A 189 -12.16 -0.06 16.33
C GLU A 189 -11.45 -1.39 16.07
N HIS A 190 -12.17 -2.52 16.15
CA HIS A 190 -11.58 -3.83 15.89
C HIS A 190 -11.01 -3.95 14.46
N GLN A 191 -11.68 -3.36 13.45
CA GLN A 191 -11.18 -3.36 12.07
C GLN A 191 -9.80 -2.74 11.92
N VAL A 192 -9.57 -1.62 12.60
CA VAL A 192 -8.30 -0.88 12.56
C VAL A 192 -7.28 -1.56 13.46
N PHE A 193 -7.67 -1.85 14.70
CA PHE A 193 -6.79 -2.39 15.72
C PHE A 193 -6.20 -3.75 15.34
N THR A 194 -6.98 -4.65 14.72
CA THR A 194 -6.46 -5.94 14.23
C THR A 194 -5.26 -5.75 13.29
N LYS A 195 -5.30 -4.77 12.38
CA LYS A 195 -4.19 -4.50 11.45
C LYS A 195 -2.99 -3.89 12.18
N GLU A 196 -3.21 -3.01 13.16
CA GLU A 196 -2.15 -2.44 13.99
C GLU A 196 -1.41 -3.52 14.79
N VAL A 197 -2.14 -4.48 15.39
CA VAL A 197 -1.57 -5.59 16.15
C VAL A 197 -0.72 -6.50 15.26
N TRP A 198 -1.24 -6.90 14.09
CA TRP A 198 -0.47 -7.71 13.16
C TRP A 198 0.78 -6.99 12.66
N LEU A 199 0.68 -5.70 12.33
CA LEU A 199 1.83 -4.89 11.94
C LEU A 199 2.88 -4.82 13.06
N ALA A 200 2.45 -4.66 14.31
CA ALA A 200 3.36 -4.66 15.45
C ALA A 200 4.11 -6.00 15.58
N ALA A 201 3.39 -7.12 15.46
CA ALA A 201 3.99 -8.46 15.51
C ALA A 201 4.98 -8.68 14.34
N ILE A 202 4.61 -8.27 13.13
CA ILE A 202 5.45 -8.40 11.91
C ILE A 202 6.71 -7.55 12.00
N GLU A 203 6.59 -6.32 12.50
CA GLU A 203 7.70 -5.36 12.58
C GLU A 203 8.53 -5.52 13.85
N GLY A 204 8.09 -6.36 14.78
CA GLY A 204 8.75 -6.59 16.07
C GLY A 204 8.69 -5.39 17.00
N SER A 205 7.63 -4.56 16.90
CA SER A 205 7.38 -3.46 17.81
C SER A 205 6.54 -3.89 19.01
N ASP A 206 6.42 -3.01 20.01
CA ASP A 206 5.54 -3.23 21.15
C ASP A 206 4.07 -3.33 20.71
N PHE A 207 3.27 -4.00 21.55
CA PHE A 207 1.82 -4.10 21.36
C PHE A 207 1.22 -2.68 21.28
N PRO A 208 0.35 -2.38 20.30
CA PRO A 208 -0.22 -1.05 20.16
C PRO A 208 -1.04 -0.65 21.40
N ASP A 209 -0.83 0.56 21.90
CA ASP A 209 -1.70 1.13 22.93
C ASP A 209 -3.13 1.28 22.39
N GLN A 210 -4.13 1.05 23.23
CA GLN A 210 -5.51 1.42 22.90
C GLN A 210 -5.60 2.94 22.72
N ARG A 211 -6.13 3.36 21.57
CA ARG A 211 -6.32 4.77 21.19
C ARG A 211 -7.79 5.10 21.10
N GLY A 212 -8.11 6.37 20.84
CA GLY A 212 -9.49 6.82 20.66
C GLY A 212 -10.19 6.06 19.53
N ASP A 213 -11.45 5.74 19.77
CA ASP A 213 -12.36 5.05 18.86
C ASP A 213 -13.30 6.02 18.13
N ASP A 214 -13.09 7.33 18.24
CA ASP A 214 -13.88 8.30 17.48
C ASP A 214 -13.53 8.21 15.98
N PRO A 215 -14.49 8.48 15.08
CA PRO A 215 -14.27 8.26 13.65
C PRO A 215 -13.08 9.04 13.05
N ALA A 216 -12.76 10.23 13.58
CA ALA A 216 -11.63 11.01 13.06
C ALA A 216 -10.30 10.38 13.45
N THR A 217 -10.15 9.97 14.71
CA THR A 217 -8.97 9.24 15.18
C THR A 217 -8.81 7.88 14.48
N LEU A 218 -9.91 7.16 14.28
CA LEU A 218 -9.90 5.89 13.55
C LEU A 218 -9.43 6.05 12.11
N LEU A 219 -9.85 7.11 11.43
CA LEU A 219 -9.44 7.37 10.05
C LEU A 219 -7.94 7.62 9.93
N GLU A 220 -7.36 8.39 10.86
CA GLU A 220 -5.91 8.65 10.90
C GLU A 220 -5.12 7.37 11.16
N ARG A 221 -5.59 6.54 12.10
CA ARG A 221 -4.99 5.24 12.43
C ARG A 221 -5.09 4.27 11.24
N HIS A 222 -6.26 4.20 10.62
CA HIS A 222 -6.50 3.37 9.44
C HIS A 222 -5.60 3.76 8.28
N ASP A 223 -5.52 5.05 7.92
CA ASP A 223 -4.68 5.50 6.80
C ASP A 223 -3.19 5.17 7.04
N ALA A 224 -2.72 5.26 8.29
CA ALA A 224 -1.35 4.88 8.66
C ALA A 224 -1.12 3.36 8.60
N ALA A 225 -2.04 2.55 9.12
CA ALA A 225 -1.96 1.10 9.11
C ALA A 225 -2.12 0.52 7.68
N ALA A 226 -3.04 1.07 6.89
CA ALA A 226 -3.35 0.62 5.54
C ALA A 226 -2.14 0.66 4.61
N ALA A 227 -1.36 1.75 4.65
CA ALA A 227 -0.16 1.89 3.83
C ALA A 227 0.91 0.83 4.19
N ARG A 228 1.14 0.60 5.48
CA ARG A 228 2.09 -0.39 6.00
C ARG A 228 1.63 -1.81 5.69
N TRP A 229 0.35 -2.09 5.89
CA TRP A 229 -0.26 -3.40 5.59
C TRP A 229 -0.13 -3.76 4.11
N LEU A 230 -0.47 -2.83 3.21
CA LEU A 230 -0.31 -3.06 1.78
C LEU A 230 1.17 -3.25 1.38
N GLY A 231 2.09 -2.51 2.01
CA GLY A 231 3.53 -2.68 1.82
C GLY A 231 4.01 -4.08 2.22
N PHE A 232 3.59 -4.55 3.39
CA PHE A 232 3.90 -5.89 3.90
C PHE A 232 3.39 -7.00 2.97
N VAL A 233 2.13 -6.95 2.54
CA VAL A 233 1.58 -7.99 1.66
C VAL A 233 2.33 -8.03 0.31
N ARG A 234 2.69 -6.87 -0.23
CA ARG A 234 3.49 -6.77 -1.45
C ARG A 234 4.90 -7.33 -1.28
N ASP A 235 5.53 -7.11 -0.12
CA ASP A 235 6.84 -7.69 0.20
C ASP A 235 6.76 -9.22 0.24
N ILE A 236 5.78 -9.79 0.95
CA ILE A 236 5.59 -11.25 1.01
C ILE A 236 5.48 -11.85 -0.38
N GLU A 237 4.62 -11.28 -1.21
CA GLU A 237 4.44 -11.75 -2.58
C GLU A 237 5.76 -11.67 -3.36
N SER A 238 6.45 -10.51 -3.34
CA SER A 238 7.67 -10.32 -4.11
C SER A 238 8.78 -11.32 -3.76
N ARG A 239 8.80 -11.79 -2.51
CA ARG A 239 9.75 -12.79 -2.00
C ARG A 239 9.23 -14.22 -2.13
N GLY A 240 7.97 -14.43 -2.55
CA GLY A 240 7.32 -15.74 -2.53
C GLY A 240 7.18 -16.32 -1.12
N ALA A 241 7.11 -15.46 -0.10
CA ALA A 241 7.23 -15.77 1.32
C ALA A 241 5.90 -16.15 1.99
N TRP A 242 4.90 -16.60 1.23
CA TRP A 242 3.56 -16.91 1.77
C TRP A 242 3.58 -18.04 2.81
N ASP A 243 4.56 -18.94 2.71
CA ASP A 243 4.77 -20.07 3.62
C ASP A 243 5.72 -19.74 4.79
N ASP A 244 6.29 -18.53 4.81
CA ASP A 244 7.14 -18.07 5.93
C ASP A 244 6.32 -18.03 7.22
N ARG A 245 7.01 -18.20 8.36
CA ARG A 245 6.38 -18.23 9.67
C ARG A 245 6.88 -17.08 10.54
N LEU A 246 5.93 -16.35 11.11
CA LEU A 246 6.15 -15.41 12.21
C LEU A 246 6.00 -16.20 13.50
N ILE A 247 6.93 -15.99 14.43
CA ILE A 247 6.78 -16.40 15.81
C ILE A 247 6.34 -15.14 16.55
N ASP A 248 5.06 -15.06 16.89
CA ASP A 248 4.50 -13.92 17.58
C ASP A 248 4.77 -14.04 19.07
N ALA A 249 5.71 -13.22 19.55
CA ALA A 249 6.07 -13.13 20.96
C ALA A 249 5.08 -12.26 21.76
N LEU A 250 4.13 -11.58 21.11
CA LEU A 250 3.05 -10.84 21.77
C LEU A 250 1.93 -11.78 22.26
N CYS A 251 1.82 -12.99 21.71
CA CYS A 251 0.95 -14.03 22.24
C CYS A 251 1.52 -14.64 23.53
N ASP A 252 0.63 -15.00 24.47
CA ASP A 252 0.98 -15.82 25.64
C ASP A 252 0.12 -17.12 25.66
N PRO A 253 0.72 -18.29 25.38
CA PRO A 253 2.13 -18.51 25.03
C PRO A 253 2.47 -18.02 23.61
N PRO A 254 3.77 -17.82 23.27
CA PRO A 254 4.16 -17.45 21.91
C PRO A 254 3.67 -18.45 20.88
N GLU A 255 3.04 -17.96 19.82
CA GLU A 255 2.44 -18.76 18.75
C GLU A 255 3.14 -18.56 17.42
N SER A 256 3.06 -19.55 16.53
CA SER A 256 3.66 -19.45 15.20
C SER A 256 2.59 -19.43 14.12
N PHE A 257 2.59 -18.37 13.32
CA PHE A 257 1.62 -18.15 12.24
C PHE A 257 2.31 -18.15 10.88
N GLN A 258 1.70 -18.81 9.90
CA GLN A 258 2.13 -18.75 8.50
C GLN A 258 1.61 -17.46 7.86
N MET A 259 2.42 -16.78 7.04
CA MET A 259 2.10 -15.46 6.48
C MET A 259 0.80 -15.45 5.68
N GLY A 260 0.60 -16.42 4.79
CA GLY A 260 -0.65 -16.55 4.04
C GLY A 260 -1.87 -16.76 4.93
N SER A 261 -1.71 -17.50 6.03
CA SER A 261 -2.78 -17.70 7.01
C SER A 261 -3.12 -16.42 7.78
N VAL A 262 -2.13 -15.58 8.09
CA VAL A 262 -2.34 -14.26 8.72
C VAL A 262 -3.15 -13.36 7.79
N VAL A 263 -2.75 -13.23 6.52
CA VAL A 263 -3.47 -12.39 5.55
C VAL A 263 -4.90 -12.92 5.32
N ALA A 264 -5.07 -14.24 5.19
CA ALA A 264 -6.38 -14.86 5.06
C ALA A 264 -7.27 -14.62 6.30
N HIS A 265 -6.69 -14.72 7.51
CA HIS A 265 -7.38 -14.44 8.77
C HIS A 265 -7.91 -13.00 8.77
N VAL A 266 -7.02 -12.02 8.55
CA VAL A 266 -7.39 -10.59 8.56
C VAL A 266 -8.49 -10.31 7.53
N LEU A 267 -8.35 -10.76 6.29
CA LEU A 267 -9.34 -10.52 5.24
C LEU A 267 -10.70 -11.18 5.54
N THR A 268 -10.70 -12.37 6.14
CA THR A 268 -11.93 -13.12 6.46
C THR A 268 -12.77 -12.38 7.50
N PHE A 269 -12.16 -12.04 8.64
CA PHE A 269 -12.89 -11.38 9.72
C PHE A 269 -13.18 -9.92 9.40
N ALA A 270 -12.31 -9.26 8.64
CA ALA A 270 -12.58 -7.92 8.15
C ALA A 270 -13.78 -7.90 7.20
N ALA A 271 -13.91 -8.85 6.26
CA ALA A 271 -15.07 -8.91 5.37
C ALA A 271 -16.39 -9.05 6.14
N HIS A 272 -16.42 -9.91 7.16
CA HIS A 272 -17.58 -10.07 8.02
C HIS A 272 -17.92 -8.77 8.79
N ARG A 273 -16.92 -8.18 9.46
CA ARG A 273 -17.09 -6.94 10.23
C ARG A 273 -17.55 -5.76 9.36
N ARG A 274 -17.09 -5.64 8.10
CA ARG A 274 -17.58 -4.58 7.18
C ARG A 274 -19.06 -4.75 6.85
N GLN A 275 -19.52 -5.99 6.62
CA GLN A 275 -20.95 -6.26 6.42
C GLN A 275 -21.77 -6.01 7.69
N LEU A 276 -21.22 -6.34 8.86
CA LEU A 276 -21.84 -6.07 10.15
C LEU A 276 -22.05 -4.57 10.38
N VAL A 277 -21.02 -3.75 10.12
CA VAL A 277 -21.14 -2.27 10.19
C VAL A 277 -22.20 -1.76 9.22
N ARG A 278 -22.23 -2.24 7.98
CA ARG A 278 -23.26 -1.86 7.00
C ARG A 278 -24.67 -2.20 7.50
N GLN A 279 -24.84 -3.35 8.15
CA GLN A 279 -26.13 -3.74 8.74
C GLN A 279 -26.52 -2.80 9.90
N MET A 280 -25.57 -2.43 10.77
CA MET A 280 -25.81 -1.48 11.86
C MET A 280 -26.14 -0.07 11.35
N LEU A 281 -25.41 0.41 10.33
CA LEU A 281 -25.66 1.69 9.66
C LEU A 281 -27.08 1.76 9.07
N ARG A 282 -27.51 0.72 8.34
CA ARG A 282 -28.89 0.60 7.86
C ARG A 282 -29.91 0.58 9.00
N GLY A 283 -29.60 -0.12 10.10
CA GLY A 283 -30.40 -0.12 11.32
C GLY A 283 -30.52 1.27 11.98
N SER A 284 -29.56 2.16 11.73
CA SER A 284 -29.55 3.55 12.16
C SER A 284 -30.14 4.52 11.12
N GLY A 285 -30.73 4.00 10.03
CA GLY A 285 -31.38 4.80 8.98
C GLY A 285 -30.42 5.41 7.96
N VAL A 286 -29.17 4.95 7.90
CA VAL A 286 -28.19 5.37 6.90
C VAL A 286 -28.23 4.42 5.71
N GLU A 287 -28.43 4.96 4.51
CA GLU A 287 -28.29 4.20 3.27
C GLU A 287 -26.82 3.89 3.00
N THR A 288 -26.53 2.62 2.69
CA THR A 288 -25.18 2.11 2.41
C THR A 288 -25.22 1.23 1.19
N ASP A 289 -24.17 1.24 0.36
CA ASP A 289 -23.98 0.24 -0.69
C ASP A 289 -23.76 -1.18 -0.12
N HIS A 290 -23.53 -2.16 -0.99
CA HIS A 290 -23.37 -3.56 -0.63
C HIS A 290 -21.95 -3.97 -0.21
N GLY A 291 -20.94 -3.13 -0.42
CA GLY A 291 -19.53 -3.47 -0.23
C GLY A 291 -19.07 -4.57 -1.20
N ASP A 292 -19.61 -4.59 -2.41
CA ASP A 292 -19.29 -5.59 -3.43
C ASP A 292 -17.94 -5.26 -4.10
N PRO A 293 -16.92 -6.15 -4.03
CA PRO A 293 -15.66 -5.97 -4.73
C PRO A 293 -15.79 -5.79 -6.25
N ILE A 294 -16.89 -6.25 -6.86
CA ILE A 294 -17.18 -6.03 -8.29
C ILE A 294 -17.54 -4.57 -8.55
N GLU A 295 -18.44 -3.99 -7.76
CA GLU A 295 -18.85 -2.59 -7.87
C GLU A 295 -17.68 -1.67 -7.57
N TRP A 296 -16.96 -1.92 -6.48
CA TRP A 296 -15.74 -1.19 -6.13
C TRP A 296 -14.70 -1.18 -7.27
N LEU A 297 -14.46 -2.33 -7.90
CA LEU A 297 -13.47 -2.42 -8.99
C LEU A 297 -13.92 -1.65 -10.24
N ARG A 298 -15.23 -1.67 -10.54
CA ARG A 298 -15.80 -0.90 -11.65
C ARG A 298 -15.65 0.60 -11.42
N ASP A 299 -15.97 1.07 -10.22
CA ASP A 299 -15.83 2.48 -9.86
C ASP A 299 -14.38 2.95 -9.97
N ARG A 300 -13.42 2.15 -9.49
CA ARG A 300 -11.99 2.44 -9.66
C ARG A 300 -11.53 2.49 -11.11
N ARG A 301 -12.24 1.83 -12.02
CA ARG A 301 -11.98 1.83 -13.47
C ARG A 301 -12.78 2.89 -14.22
N GLY A 302 -13.70 3.59 -13.55
CA GLY A 302 -14.65 4.50 -14.19
C GLY A 302 -15.68 3.79 -15.08
N GLU A 303 -15.93 2.50 -14.82
CA GLU A 303 -16.97 1.72 -15.50
C GLU A 303 -18.30 1.99 -14.80
N GLY A 304 -19.28 2.58 -15.51
CA GLY A 304 -20.58 2.95 -14.92
C GLY A 304 -21.33 1.76 -14.30
N HIS A 305 -22.21 2.06 -13.34
CA HIS A 305 -23.02 1.06 -12.66
C HIS A 305 -23.96 0.35 -13.65
N ALA A 306 -23.76 -0.96 -13.85
CA ALA A 306 -24.75 -1.79 -14.49
C ALA A 306 -25.77 -2.20 -13.41
N HIS A 307 -26.93 -1.55 -13.39
CA HIS A 307 -28.06 -2.03 -12.61
C HIS A 307 -28.44 -3.44 -13.13
N PRO A 308 -28.51 -4.46 -12.26
CA PRO A 308 -29.22 -5.70 -12.58
C PRO A 308 -30.72 -5.45 -12.73
#